data_AF-A0A377GHB4-F1
#
_entry.id   AF-A0A377GHB4-F1
#
_cell.length_a   1.000
_cell.length_b   1.000
_cell.length_c   1.000
_cell.angle_alpha   90.00
_cell.angle_beta   90.00
_cell.angle_gamma   90.00
#
_symmetry.space_group_name_H-M   'P 1'
#
loop_
_entity.id
_entity.type
_entity.pdbx_description
1 polymer ?
#
loop_
_entity_poly.entity_id
_entity_poly.type
_entity_poly.pdbx_seq_one_letter_code
_entity_poly.pdbx_strand_id
1 'polypeptide(L)' 'MECFIEVSEPIVDFKFQLKKDSQKYLIDFILSYSKLNCNELAQILGASPLVISQVLAGKKFLGPSKAHDLFHYFAMMIGH' A
#
# COMPACT_ATOMS: atom_id res chain seq x y z
N MET A 1 -39.62 5.09 30.44
CA MET A 1 -39.41 4.23 29.27
C MET A 1 -38.46 4.99 28.36
N GLU A 2 -37.19 4.62 28.34
CA GLU A 2 -36.18 5.23 27.46
C GLU A 2 -35.90 4.25 26.32
N CYS A 3 -36.10 4.71 25.09
CA CYS A 3 -35.87 3.92 23.89
C CYS A 3 -34.41 4.12 23.49
N PHE A 4 -33.59 3.09 23.71
CA PHE A 4 -32.22 3.06 23.19
C PHE A 4 -32.26 2.63 21.73
N ILE A 5 -31.78 3.51 20.85
CA ILE A 5 -31.61 3.20 19.43
C ILE A 5 -30.19 2.69 19.27
N GLU A 6 -30.04 1.39 19.09
CA GLU A 6 -28.76 0.79 18.68
C GLU A 6 -28.51 1.16 17.21
N VAL A 7 -27.62 2.14 16.99
CA VAL A 7 -27.10 2.44 15.65
C VAL A 7 -26.03 1.41 15.35
N SER A 8 -26.36 0.41 14.52
CA SER A 8 -25.37 -0.52 13.98
C SER A 8 -24.35 0.26 13.15
N GLU A 9 -23.06 0.10 13.45
CA GLU A 9 -21.98 0.72 12.68
C GLU A 9 -22.12 0.37 11.20
N PRO A 10 -21.96 1.34 10.29
CA PRO A 10 -22.06 1.06 8.87
C PRO A 10 -20.94 0.09 8.48
N ILE A 11 -21.32 -1.05 7.88
CA ILE A 11 -20.36 -1.96 7.24
C ILE A 11 -19.87 -1.26 5.97
N VAL A 12 -18.86 -0.40 6.12
CA VAL A 12 -18.21 0.23 4.98
C VAL A 12 -17.25 -0.79 4.36
N ASP A 13 -17.70 -1.49 3.32
CA ASP A 13 -16.83 -2.32 2.47
C ASP A 13 -15.95 -1.40 1.59
N PHE A 14 -15.00 -0.71 2.23
CA PHE A 14 -14.04 0.12 1.54
C PHE A 14 -13.05 -0.80 0.84
N LYS A 15 -13.34 -1.17 -0.41
CA LYS A 15 -12.39 -1.87 -1.29
C LYS A 15 -11.21 -0.94 -1.54
N PHE A 16 -10.20 -1.00 -0.68
CA PHE A 16 -8.97 -0.25 -0.83
C PHE A 16 -8.39 -0.52 -2.22
N GLN A 17 -8.40 0.50 -3.07
CA GLN A 17 -7.80 0.44 -4.39
C GLN A 17 -6.75 1.54 -4.47
N LEU A 18 -5.50 1.16 -4.20
CA LEU A 18 -4.37 2.01 -4.55
C LEU A 18 -4.33 2.13 -6.07
N LYS A 19 -4.58 3.33 -6.58
CA LYS A 19 -4.54 3.60 -8.02
C LYS A 19 -3.20 3.12 -8.57
N LYS A 20 -3.25 2.44 -9.70
CA LYS A 20 -2.10 1.87 -10.41
C LYS A 20 -0.94 2.87 -10.51
N ASP A 21 -1.22 4.09 -10.97
CA ASP A 21 -0.20 5.13 -11.13
C ASP A 21 0.37 5.63 -9.79
N SER A 22 -0.40 5.55 -8.69
CA SER A 22 0.06 5.93 -7.36
C SER A 22 1.10 4.97 -6.78
N GLN A 23 1.10 3.70 -7.18
CA GLN A 23 2.06 2.70 -6.68
C GLN A 23 3.51 3.08 -7.00
N LYS A 24 3.75 3.64 -8.20
CA LYS A 24 5.06 4.14 -8.59
C LYS A 24 5.56 5.19 -7.60
N TYR A 25 4.73 6.20 -7.31
CA TYR A 25 5.11 7.31 -6.44
C TYR A 25 5.30 6.87 -4.99
N LEU A 26 4.53 5.89 -4.51
CA LEU A 26 4.77 5.31 -3.18
C LEU A 26 6.09 4.56 -3.11
N ILE A 27 6.43 3.75 -4.12
CA ILE A 27 7.73 3.06 -4.17
C ILE A 27 8.87 4.08 -4.25
N ASP A 28 8.74 5.09 -5.12
CA ASP A 28 9.74 6.15 -5.27
C ASP A 28 9.97 6.90 -3.94
N PHE A 29 8.88 7.22 -3.23
CA PHE A 29 8.93 7.84 -1.91
C PHE A 29 9.64 6.93 -0.89
N ILE A 30 9.25 5.66 -0.80
CA ILE A 30 9.88 4.70 0.13
C ILE A 30 11.37 4.59 -0.13
N LEU A 31 11.79 4.42 -1.38
CA LEU A 31 13.22 4.27 -1.70
C LEU A 31 14.00 5.57 -1.49
N SER A 32 13.37 6.73 -1.66
CA SER A 32 14.02 8.04 -1.45
C SER A 32 14.18 8.41 0.02
N TYR A 33 13.24 8.01 0.87
CA TYR A 33 13.19 8.40 2.29
C TYR A 33 13.54 7.28 3.26
N SER A 34 13.81 6.08 2.77
CA SER A 34 14.41 4.99 3.55
C SER A 34 15.81 4.67 3.06
N LYS A 35 16.53 3.81 3.79
CA LYS A 35 17.82 3.26 3.32
C LYS A 35 17.64 2.03 2.43
N LEU A 36 16.40 1.73 2.00
CA LEU A 36 16.07 0.54 1.23
C LEU A 36 16.41 0.71 -0.25
N ASN A 37 16.80 -0.38 -0.88
CA ASN A 37 16.81 -0.54 -2.33
C ASN A 37 15.63 -1.43 -2.81
N CYS A 38 15.47 -1.55 -4.13
CA CYS A 38 14.39 -2.36 -4.73
C CYS A 38 14.39 -3.83 -4.27
N ASN A 39 15.56 -4.43 -3.97
CA ASN A 39 15.63 -5.82 -3.52
C ASN A 39 15.09 -5.95 -2.10
N GLU A 40 15.47 -5.04 -1.21
CA GLU A 40 15.02 -5.04 0.19
C GLU A 40 13.52 -4.76 0.28
N LEU A 41 13.02 -3.78 -0.49
CA LEU A 41 11.59 -3.51 -0.57
C LEU A 41 10.82 -4.72 -1.15
N ALA A 42 11.38 -5.40 -2.14
CA ALA A 42 10.77 -6.61 -2.69
C ALA A 42 10.66 -7.74 -1.66
N GLN A 43 11.68 -7.91 -0.81
CA GLN A 43 11.65 -8.88 0.28
C GLN A 43 10.56 -8.54 1.31
N ILE A 44 10.47 -7.28 1.73
CA ILE A 44 9.42 -6.80 2.66
C ILE A 44 8.04 -7.07 2.09
N LEU A 45 7.83 -6.76 0.81
CA LEU A 45 6.54 -6.94 0.14
C LEU A 45 6.31 -8.38 -0.32
N GLY A 46 7.24 -9.32 -0.12
CA GLY A 46 7.13 -10.68 -0.66
C GLY A 46 6.86 -10.71 -2.18
N ALA A 47 7.53 -9.85 -2.93
CA ALA A 47 7.47 -9.73 -4.39
C ALA A 47 8.86 -9.98 -5.00
N SER A 48 8.94 -10.15 -6.33
CA SER A 48 10.25 -10.22 -6.98
C SER A 48 10.82 -8.79 -7.19
N PRO A 49 12.15 -8.60 -7.08
CA PRO A 49 12.76 -7.29 -7.32
C PRO A 49 12.49 -6.74 -8.72
N LEU A 50 12.41 -7.62 -9.72
CA LEU A 50 12.04 -7.25 -11.08
C LEU A 50 10.65 -6.59 -11.13
N VAL A 51 9.67 -7.11 -10.39
CA VAL A 51 8.33 -6.53 -10.35
C VAL A 51 8.38 -5.13 -9.72
N ILE A 52 9.09 -4.95 -8.61
CA ILE A 52 9.25 -3.63 -7.97
C ILE A 52 9.88 -2.63 -8.95
N SER A 53 10.96 -3.01 -9.63
CA SER A 53 11.60 -2.16 -10.64
C SER A 53 10.69 -1.83 -11.82
N GLN A 54 9.85 -2.77 -12.27
CA GLN A 54 8.87 -2.51 -13.34
C GLN A 54 7.77 -1.56 -12.90
N VAL A 55 7.31 -1.65 -11.64
CA VAL A 55 6.31 -0.72 -11.08
C VAL A 55 6.91 0.68 -10.91
N LEU A 56 8.14 0.77 -10.39
CA LEU A 56 8.87 2.05 -10.30
C LEU A 56 9.08 2.69 -11.67
N ALA A 57 9.32 1.89 -12.71
CA ALA A 57 9.40 2.35 -14.09
C ALA A 57 8.03 2.70 -14.73
N GLY A 58 6.91 2.51 -14.02
CA GLY A 58 5.56 2.73 -14.53
C GLY A 58 5.09 1.70 -15.58
N LYS A 59 5.80 0.57 -15.71
CA LYS A 59 5.55 -0.47 -16.73
C LYS A 59 4.62 -1.58 -16.23
N LYS A 60 4.43 -1.70 -14.92
CA LYS A 60 3.61 -2.73 -14.29
C LYS A 60 2.97 -2.19 -13.02
N PHE A 61 2.00 -2.94 -12.48
CA PHE A 61 1.37 -2.66 -11.20
C PHE A 61 1.35 -3.92 -10.34
N LEU A 62 1.43 -3.72 -9.03
CA LEU A 62 1.19 -4.72 -8.00
C LEU A 62 -0.29 -5.10 -7.99
N GLY A 63 -0.56 -6.39 -7.77
CA GLY A 63 -1.92 -6.89 -7.52
C GLY A 63 -2.46 -6.40 -6.16
N PRO A 64 -3.76 -6.57 -5.90
CA PRO A 64 -4.45 -5.96 -4.75
C PRO A 64 -3.79 -6.22 -3.39
N SER A 65 -3.42 -7.48 -3.10
CA SER A 65 -2.75 -7.84 -1.84
C SER A 65 -1.42 -7.09 -1.69
N LYS A 66 -0.56 -7.09 -2.72
CA LYS A 66 0.74 -6.40 -2.67
C LYS A 66 0.63 -4.88 -2.71
N ALA A 67 -0.40 -4.34 -3.34
CA ALA A 67 -0.70 -2.91 -3.33
C ALA A 67 -1.18 -2.45 -1.94
N HIS A 68 -1.91 -3.31 -1.21
CA HIS A 68 -2.28 -3.08 0.18
C HIS A 68 -1.05 -3.12 1.09
N ASP A 69 -0.20 -4.14 0.95
CA ASP A 69 1.06 -4.25 1.72
C ASP A 69 1.96 -3.01 1.50
N LEU A 70 2.08 -2.54 0.25
CA LEU A 70 2.83 -1.33 -0.10
C LEU A 70 2.27 -0.09 0.61
N PHE A 71 0.95 0.09 0.60
CA PHE A 71 0.32 1.23 1.26
C PHE A 71 0.45 1.16 2.78
N HIS A 72 0.28 -0.03 3.36
CA HIS A 72 0.45 -0.24 4.80
C HIS A 72 1.89 0.09 5.24
N TYR A 73 2.89 -0.36 4.47
CA TYR A 73 4.28 0.00 4.73
C TYR A 73 4.52 1.51 4.67
N PHE A 74 4.00 2.17 3.63
CA PHE A 74 4.05 3.64 3.53
C PHE A 74 3.41 4.32 4.74
N ALA A 75 2.21 3.89 5.15
CA ALA A 75 1.51 4.45 6.31
C ALA A 75 2.32 4.31 7.61
N MET A 76 3.00 3.17 7.81
CA MET A 76 3.88 2.97 8.96
C MET A 76 5.09 3.92 8.95
N MET A 77 5.62 4.28 7.79
CA MET A 77 6.74 5.23 7.71
C MET A 77 6.32 6.68 8.03
N ILE A 78 5.11 7.09 7.66
CA ILE A 78 4.64 8.47 7.85
C ILE A 78 3.86 8.70 9.15
N GLY A 79 3.40 7.63 9.80
CA GLY A 79 2.67 7.68 11.07
C GLY A 79 3.56 7.77 12.31
N HIS A 80 4.86 7.96 12.12
CA HIS A 80 5.87 8.12 13.16
C HIS A 80 6.26 9.59 13.31
#